data_AF-A0A377DTA1-F1
#
_entry.id   AF-A0A377DTA1-F1
#
_cell.length_a   1.000
_cell.length_b   1.000
_cell.length_c   1.000
_cell.angle_alpha   90.00
_cell.angle_beta   90.00
_cell.angle_gamma   90.00
#
_symmetry.space_group_name_H-M   'P 1'
#
loop_
_entity.id
_entity.type
_entity.pdbx_description
1 polymer ?
#
loop_
_entity_poly.entity_id
_entity_poly.type
_entity_poly.pdbx_seq_one_letter_code
_entity_poly.pdbx_strand_id
1 'polypeptide(L)'
;MNMHCLSIPAKALAAAIEKIGFDLLIFGEGSGDLYAQQVGLLVGEILQLPVINAVSAIQRQGNTLVIERTLEDDVEVMNSLFQPCSASPPILTCHAFLR
;
A
#
# COMPACT_ATOMS: atom_id res chain seq x y z
N MET A 1 -5.71 22.30 4.03
CA MET A 1 -5.98 21.49 2.82
C MET A 1 -7.17 20.60 3.13
N ASN A 2 -8.26 20.65 2.37
CA ASN A 2 -9.43 19.79 2.63
C ASN A 2 -9.23 18.41 2.00
N MET A 3 -9.76 17.36 2.64
CA MET A 3 -9.69 15.95 2.21
C MET A 3 -10.07 15.74 0.73
N HIS A 4 -10.86 16.65 0.15
CA HIS A 4 -11.24 16.68 -1.26
C HIS A 4 -10.06 16.67 -2.27
N CYS A 5 -8.93 17.32 -1.97
CA CYS A 5 -7.83 17.45 -2.94
C CYS A 5 -7.08 16.13 -3.18
N LEU A 6 -6.96 15.28 -2.16
CA LEU A 6 -6.23 14.00 -2.23
C LEU A 6 -7.06 12.90 -2.92
N SER A 7 -8.38 13.09 -3.03
CA SER A 7 -9.27 12.12 -3.68
C SER A 7 -9.09 12.04 -5.21
N ILE A 8 -8.64 13.13 -5.85
CA ILE A 8 -8.42 13.18 -7.31
C ILE A 8 -7.28 12.25 -7.75
N PRO A 9 -6.04 12.38 -7.21
CA PRO A 9 -4.96 11.46 -7.58
C PRO A 9 -5.28 10.01 -7.22
N ALA A 10 -5.95 9.75 -6.09
CA ALA A 10 -6.34 8.39 -5.71
C ALA A 10 -7.30 7.76 -6.74
N LYS A 11 -8.34 8.47 -7.17
CA LYS A 11 -9.28 7.99 -8.21
C LYS A 11 -8.60 7.75 -9.55
N ALA A 12 -7.69 8.64 -9.95
CA ALA A 12 -6.94 8.50 -11.19
C ALA A 12 -6.03 7.26 -11.18
N LEU A 13 -5.33 7.04 -10.06
CA LEU A 13 -4.48 5.86 -9.86
C LEU A 13 -5.30 4.57 -9.84
N ALA A 14 -6.40 4.52 -9.08
CA ALA A 14 -7.29 3.36 -9.03
C ALA A 14 -7.77 2.96 -10.43
N ALA A 15 -8.25 3.92 -11.23
CA ALA A 15 -8.72 3.66 -12.59
C ALA A 15 -7.60 3.20 -13.55
N ALA A 16 -6.35 3.58 -13.31
CA ALA A 16 -5.21 3.09 -14.09
C ALA A 16 -4.81 1.67 -13.68
N ILE A 17 -4.78 1.42 -12.37
CA ILE A 17 -4.45 0.13 -11.75
C ILE A 17 -5.40 -0.98 -12.21
N GLU A 18 -6.70 -0.72 -12.25
CA GLU A 18 -7.72 -1.67 -12.74
C GLU A 18 -7.46 -2.13 -14.19
N LYS A 19 -6.82 -1.29 -15.01
CA LYS A 19 -6.58 -1.59 -16.43
C LYS A 19 -5.32 -2.43 -16.67
N ILE A 20 -4.33 -2.32 -15.79
CA ILE A 20 -3.03 -2.97 -15.98
C ILE A 20 -2.93 -4.33 -15.28
N GLY A 21 -3.75 -4.55 -14.25
CA GLY A 21 -3.63 -5.72 -13.37
C GLY A 21 -2.37 -5.67 -12.49
N PHE A 22 -2.42 -6.28 -11.31
CA PHE A 22 -1.31 -6.23 -10.34
C PHE A 22 -1.45 -7.32 -9.27
N ASP A 23 -0.34 -7.78 -8.73
CA ASP A 23 -0.32 -8.72 -7.58
C ASP A 23 -0.01 -8.01 -6.25
N LEU A 24 0.74 -6.90 -6.30
CA LEU A 24 1.12 -6.08 -5.15
C LEU A 24 1.26 -4.62 -5.60
N LEU A 25 0.71 -3.72 -4.80
CA LEU A 25 0.91 -2.28 -4.95
C LEU A 25 1.79 -1.75 -3.82
N ILE A 26 2.77 -0.92 -4.19
CA ILE A 26 3.67 -0.26 -3.24
C ILE A 26 3.56 1.24 -3.44
N PHE A 27 3.18 1.94 -2.39
CA PHE A 27 3.13 3.40 -2.34
C PHE A 27 4.21 3.89 -1.39
N GLY A 28 4.83 5.02 -1.71
CA GLY A 28 5.60 5.76 -0.72
C GLY A 28 4.68 6.23 0.42
N GLU A 29 5.20 6.26 1.64
CA GLU A 29 4.42 6.63 2.83
C GLU A 29 3.79 8.02 2.71
N GLY A 30 4.56 9.00 2.22
CA GLY A 30 4.10 10.34 1.94
C GLY A 30 4.86 10.93 0.75
N SER A 31 4.26 11.93 0.10
CA SER A 31 4.94 12.68 -0.95
C SER A 31 5.97 13.65 -0.34
N GLY A 32 7.06 13.92 -1.04
CA GLY A 32 8.14 14.79 -0.55
C GLY A 32 7.77 16.27 -0.39
N ASP A 33 6.58 16.68 -0.85
CA ASP A 33 6.05 18.04 -0.74
C ASP A 33 5.10 18.19 0.47
N LEU A 34 3.94 17.54 0.40
CA LEU A 34 2.85 17.67 1.37
C LEU A 34 2.89 16.60 2.46
N TYR A 35 3.60 15.50 2.24
CA TYR A 35 3.73 14.37 3.16
C TYR A 35 2.39 13.97 3.81
N ALA A 36 1.30 13.97 3.01
CA ALA A 36 -0.06 13.84 3.54
C ALA A 36 -0.44 12.39 3.87
N GLN A 37 0.27 11.42 3.31
CA GLN A 37 0.13 9.98 3.56
C GLN A 37 -1.22 9.35 3.22
N GLN A 38 -2.10 10.07 2.52
CA GLN A 38 -3.47 9.58 2.26
C GLN A 38 -3.64 8.83 0.94
N VAL A 39 -2.76 9.05 -0.05
CA VAL A 39 -3.05 8.57 -1.42
C VAL A 39 -3.15 7.04 -1.48
N GLY A 40 -2.19 6.32 -0.89
CA GLY A 40 -2.25 4.86 -0.84
C GLY A 40 -3.47 4.35 -0.08
N LEU A 41 -3.78 4.92 1.09
CA LEU A 41 -4.96 4.55 1.88
C LEU A 41 -6.27 4.72 1.07
N LEU A 42 -6.41 5.85 0.38
CA LEU A 42 -7.58 6.14 -0.45
C LEU A 42 -7.68 5.24 -1.67
N VAL A 43 -6.55 4.89 -2.31
CA VAL A 43 -6.55 3.93 -3.43
C VAL A 43 -7.01 2.56 -2.96
N GLY A 44 -6.52 2.10 -1.80
CA GLY A 44 -6.93 0.82 -1.23
C GLY A 44 -8.42 0.78 -0.88
N GLU A 45 -8.95 1.86 -0.31
CA GLU A 45 -10.39 2.00 -0.07
C GLU A 45 -11.20 1.94 -1.38
N ILE A 46 -10.81 2.71 -2.41
CA ILE A 46 -11.51 2.72 -3.70
C ILE A 46 -11.53 1.33 -4.36
N LEU A 47 -10.41 0.62 -4.29
CA LEU A 47 -10.26 -0.72 -4.88
C LEU A 47 -10.71 -1.86 -3.95
N GLN A 48 -11.16 -1.55 -2.73
CA GLN A 48 -11.56 -2.51 -1.69
C GLN A 48 -10.46 -3.55 -1.38
N LEU A 49 -9.23 -3.07 -1.24
CA LEU A 49 -8.04 -3.90 -0.98
C LEU A 49 -7.58 -3.79 0.48
N PRO A 50 -6.98 -4.85 1.05
CA PRO A 50 -6.27 -4.73 2.31
C PRO A 50 -5.09 -3.76 2.17
N VAL A 51 -4.98 -2.83 3.10
CA VAL A 51 -3.91 -1.83 3.13
C VAL A 51 -3.07 -2.00 4.39
N ILE A 52 -1.75 -2.05 4.23
CA ILE A 52 -0.79 -2.08 5.34
C ILE A 52 0.05 -0.81 5.27
N ASN A 53 0.00 0.00 6.32
CA ASN A 53 0.76 1.24 6.44
C ASN A 53 1.98 1.10 7.36
N ALA A 54 2.83 2.14 7.38
CA ALA A 54 4.05 2.19 8.18
C ALA A 54 5.00 1.00 7.94
N VAL A 55 4.99 0.44 6.73
CA VAL A 55 5.80 -0.74 6.40
C VAL A 55 7.26 -0.32 6.26
N SER A 56 8.18 -0.96 6.99
CA SER A 56 9.63 -0.68 7.01
C SER A 56 10.50 -1.78 6.38
N ALA A 57 10.00 -3.02 6.28
CA ALA A 57 10.56 -4.03 5.37
C ALA A 57 9.48 -4.89 4.69
N ILE A 58 9.74 -5.35 3.47
CA ILE A 58 8.93 -6.37 2.79
C ILE A 58 9.88 -7.46 2.28
N GLN A 59 9.63 -8.71 2.67
CA GLN A 59 10.38 -9.87 2.22
C GLN A 59 9.43 -10.91 1.66
N ARG A 60 9.76 -11.47 0.50
CA ARG A 60 9.00 -12.58 -0.08
C ARG A 60 9.63 -13.92 0.30
N GLN A 61 8.84 -14.78 0.91
CA GLN A 61 9.19 -16.17 1.24
C GLN A 61 8.22 -17.11 0.53
N GLY A 62 8.57 -17.53 -0.69
CA GLY A 62 7.70 -18.35 -1.54
C GLY A 62 6.38 -17.64 -1.87
N ASN A 63 5.28 -18.13 -1.28
CA ASN A 63 3.92 -17.61 -1.43
C ASN A 63 3.45 -16.79 -0.21
N THR A 64 4.40 -16.27 0.58
CA THR A 64 4.11 -15.41 1.73
C THR A 64 4.94 -14.13 1.62
N LEU A 65 4.33 -12.98 1.90
CA LEU A 65 5.06 -11.77 2.25
C LEU A 65 5.20 -11.71 3.77
N VAL A 66 6.43 -11.49 4.22
CA VAL A 66 6.74 -11.07 5.58
C VAL A 66 6.93 -9.56 5.55
N ILE A 67 6.10 -8.86 6.31
CA ILE A 67 5.95 -7.42 6.27
C ILE A 67 6.28 -6.90 7.67
N GLU A 68 7.31 -6.08 7.77
CA GLU A 68 7.68 -5.41 9.01
C GLU A 68 7.11 -4.01 9.02
N ARG A 69 6.56 -3.58 10.14
CA ARG A 69 6.11 -2.22 10.39
C ARG A 69 6.88 -1.66 11.56
N THR A 70 7.51 -0.51 11.37
CA THR A 70 8.12 0.23 12.46
C THR A 70 7.13 1.27 12.94
N LEU A 71 6.58 1.05 14.13
CA LEU A 71 5.73 1.99 14.83
C LEU A 71 6.59 2.84 15.77
N GLU A 72 5.95 3.69 16.59
CA GLU A 72 6.67 4.58 17.51
C GLU A 72 7.48 3.79 18.56
N ASP A 73 6.86 2.78 19.17
CA ASP A 73 7.45 2.05 20.30
C ASP A 73 7.92 0.63 19.93
N ASP A 74 7.44 0.06 18.83
CA ASP A 74 7.59 -1.36 18.52
C ASP A 74 7.79 -1.64 17.02
N VAL A 75 8.26 -2.86 16.73
CA VAL A 75 8.29 -3.44 15.39
C VAL A 75 7.28 -4.58 15.30
N GLU A 76 6.27 -4.42 14.45
CA GLU A 76 5.29 -5.47 14.16
C GLU A 76 5.72 -6.27 12.94
N VAL A 77 5.67 -7.60 13.03
CA VAL A 77 5.93 -8.49 11.90
C VAL A 77 4.65 -9.22 11.53
N MET A 78 4.23 -9.07 10.28
CA MET A 78 2.98 -9.62 9.75
C MET A 78 3.26 -10.53 8.57
N ASN A 79 2.47 -11.60 8.45
CA ASN A 79 2.52 -12.50 7.30
C ASN A 79 1.27 -12.34 6.46
N SER A 80 1.42 -12.26 5.14
CA SER A 80 0.31 -12.26 4.20
C SER A 80 0.58 -13.21 3.04
N LEU A 81 -0.46 -13.80 2.47
CA LEU A 81 -0.30 -14.67 1.31
C LEU A 81 0.05 -13.81 0.08
N PHE A 82 1.07 -14.23 -0.65
CA PHE A 82 1.43 -13.71 -1.96
C PHE A 82 1.04 -14.73 -3.02
N GLN A 83 -0.08 -14.47 -3.70
CA GLN A 83 -0.54 -15.28 -4.82
C GLN A 83 -0.92 -14.35 -5.99
N PRO A 84 -0.99 -14.87 -7.23
CA PRO A 84 -1.46 -14.09 -8.36
C PRO A 84 -2.85 -13.50 -8.07
N CYS A 85 -3.13 -12.30 -8.58
CA CYS A 85 -4.41 -11.61 -8.41
C CYS A 85 -5.65 -12.46 -8.76
N SER A 86 -5.49 -13.49 -9.60
CA SER A 86 -6.56 -14.43 -9.95
C SER A 86 -6.94 -15.42 -8.83
N ALA A 87 -6.11 -15.58 -7.80
CA ALA A 87 -6.28 -16.56 -6.72
C ALA A 87 -6.55 -15.93 -5.33
N SER A 88 -6.20 -14.66 -5.12
CA SER A 88 -6.44 -13.93 -3.87
C SER A 88 -6.53 -12.42 -4.14
N PRO A 89 -7.22 -11.64 -3.29
CA PRO A 89 -7.21 -10.18 -3.42
C PRO A 89 -5.77 -9.67 -3.30
N PRO A 90 -5.32 -8.81 -4.23
CA PRO A 90 -3.97 -8.26 -4.19
C PRO A 90 -3.80 -7.34 -2.98
N ILE A 91 -2.55 -7.19 -2.53
CA ILE A 91 -2.25 -6.43 -1.32
C ILE A 91 -1.75 -5.04 -1.72
N LEU A 92 -2.19 -4.03 -0.96
CA LEU A 92 -1.65 -2.68 -1.03
C LEU A 92 -0.77 -2.42 0.19
N THR A 93 0.48 -2.04 -0.05
CA THR A 93 1.42 -1.64 1.02
C THR A 93 1.82 -0.18 0.82
N CYS A 94 1.69 0.62 1.88
CA CYS A 94 2.31 1.93 1.96
C CYS A 94 3.65 1.74 2.67
N HIS A 95 4.71 1.64 1.89
CA HIS A 95 6.07 1.43 2.38
C HIS A 95 6.83 2.74 2.57
N ALA A 96 7.57 2.71 3.68
CA ALA A 96 8.43 3.69 4.28
C ALA A 96 9.53 4.21 3.38
N PHE A 97 10.11 5.31 3.86
CA PHE A 97 11.36 5.92 3.47
C PHE A 97 12.42 4.86 3.07
N LEU A 98 12.53 4.58 1.77
CA LEU A 98 13.65 3.81 1.21
C LEU A 98 14.91 4.66 1.43
N ARG A 99 15.70 4.32 2.45
CA ARG A 99 17.11 4.73 2.49
C ARG A 99 17.92 3.82 1.59
#